data_AF-A0A4S4N208-F1
#
_entry.id   AF-A0A4S4N208-F1
#
_cell.length_a   1.000
_cell.length_b   1.000
_cell.length_c   1.000
_cell.angle_alpha   90.00
_cell.angle_beta   90.00
_cell.angle_gamma   90.00
#
_symmetry.space_group_name_H-M   'P 1'
#
loop_
_entity.id
_entity.type
_entity.pdbx_description
1 polymer ?
#
loop_
_entity_poly.entity_id
_entity_poly.type
_entity_poly.pdbx_seq_one_letter_code
_entity_poly.pdbx_strand_id
1 'polypeptide(L)'
;MGQDKCPVDHQTPAETCPVDHAALAHSSEDKCPVDHSTRKSWSSMIFGASNELTPPPPASTSATYHSPPSRLPNEREVSSIPREDGSNWVYPSESQFFNAMARKNHNPQATDMKVIVPIHNAVNERAWAHVMMWEAGQGGDKCGGVKLVSFKGRPQDRTPKAWIKTIFGYALFYA
;
A
#
# COMPACT_ATOMS: atom_id res chain seq x y z
N MET A 1 -55.90 5.53 12.11
CA MET A 1 -54.45 5.58 12.42
C MET A 1 -54.29 5.38 13.92
N GLY A 2 -54.30 4.13 14.36
CA GLY A 2 -53.99 3.78 15.75
C GLY A 2 -52.49 3.54 15.82
N GLN A 3 -51.77 4.39 16.55
CA GLN A 3 -50.33 4.30 16.72
C GLN A 3 -50.02 3.48 17.97
N ASP A 4 -49.40 2.33 17.73
CA ASP A 4 -48.79 1.49 18.75
C ASP A 4 -47.67 2.26 19.45
N LYS A 5 -47.78 2.44 20.78
CA LYS A 5 -46.70 2.97 21.61
C LYS A 5 -46.22 1.87 22.54
N CYS A 6 -44.96 1.50 22.34
CA CYS A 6 -44.25 0.43 23.05
C CYS A 6 -44.09 0.73 24.55
N PRO A 7 -44.08 -0.30 25.41
CA PRO A 7 -44.05 -0.18 26.86
C PRO A 7 -42.61 -0.09 27.38
N VAL A 8 -41.93 1.04 27.15
CA VAL A 8 -40.63 1.32 27.79
C VAL A 8 -40.60 2.77 28.28
N ASP A 9 -40.57 2.93 29.60
CA ASP A 9 -40.35 4.22 30.26
C ASP A 9 -38.91 4.70 30.02
N HIS A 10 -38.77 5.93 29.51
CA HIS A 10 -37.50 6.65 29.46
C HIS A 10 -37.45 7.65 30.60
N GLN A 11 -36.91 7.21 31.74
CA GLN A 11 -36.49 8.09 32.82
C GLN A 11 -35.04 7.75 33.17
N THR A 12 -34.11 8.60 32.73
CA THR A 12 -32.70 8.51 33.13
C THR A 12 -32.57 8.78 34.63
N PRO A 13 -31.74 8.00 35.33
CA PRO A 13 -30.50 8.60 35.84
C PRO A 13 -29.29 7.65 35.93
N ALA A 14 -28.10 8.27 35.94
CA ALA A 14 -26.80 7.80 36.46
C ALA A 14 -26.13 6.60 35.74
N GLU A 15 -25.01 6.80 35.03
CA GLU A 15 -23.66 6.84 35.62
C GLU A 15 -23.36 5.57 36.45
N THR A 16 -22.87 4.51 35.79
CA THR A 16 -21.80 3.62 36.28
C THR A 16 -21.52 2.51 35.23
N CYS A 17 -20.54 2.77 34.36
CA CYS A 17 -19.85 1.68 33.68
C CYS A 17 -18.93 0.99 34.70
N PRO A 18 -18.81 -0.34 34.71
CA PRO A 18 -18.01 -1.11 35.69
C PRO A 18 -16.48 -0.91 35.59
N VAL A 19 -16.02 0.13 34.89
CA VAL A 19 -14.62 0.54 34.78
C VAL A 19 -14.40 1.83 35.57
N ASP A 20 -13.64 1.74 36.66
CA ASP A 20 -13.20 2.90 37.44
C ASP A 20 -12.24 3.76 36.60
N HIS A 21 -12.77 4.83 35.99
CA HIS A 21 -11.96 5.82 35.27
C HIS A 21 -11.20 6.78 36.21
N ALA A 22 -11.47 6.73 37.52
CA ALA A 22 -10.81 7.55 38.52
C ALA A 22 -9.37 7.08 38.86
N ALA A 23 -9.05 5.80 38.64
CA ALA A 23 -7.74 5.24 38.97
C ALA A 23 -6.64 5.55 37.93
N LEU A 24 -6.98 6.13 36.77
CA LEU A 24 -6.03 6.48 35.70
C LEU A 24 -5.63 7.96 35.66
N ALA A 25 -6.24 8.80 36.51
CA ALA A 25 -6.02 10.25 36.48
C ALA A 25 -4.84 10.73 37.33
N HIS A 26 -4.11 9.84 38.02
CA HIS A 26 -2.93 10.19 38.81
C HIS A 26 -1.72 9.29 38.47
N SER A 27 -1.05 9.57 37.36
CA SER A 27 0.38 9.28 37.20
C SER A 27 0.96 10.17 36.11
N SER A 28 1.48 11.31 36.52
CA SER A 28 2.42 12.12 35.74
C SER A 28 3.70 11.31 35.50
N GLU A 29 3.87 10.76 34.30
CA GLU A 29 5.14 10.56 33.57
C GLU A 29 4.86 9.76 32.27
N ASP A 30 5.39 10.24 31.14
CA ASP A 30 5.25 9.68 29.79
C ASP A 30 5.74 8.22 29.68
N LYS A 31 4.85 7.25 29.93
CA LYS A 31 5.09 5.84 29.56
C LYS A 31 3.90 5.31 28.78
N CYS A 32 4.08 5.27 27.47
CA CYS A 32 3.15 4.63 26.55
C CYS A 32 2.87 3.18 26.98
N PRO A 33 1.63 2.69 26.89
CA PRO A 33 1.19 1.36 27.37
C PRO A 33 1.72 0.18 26.55
N VAL A 34 2.78 0.38 25.76
CA VAL A 34 3.45 -0.67 25.01
C VAL A 34 4.65 -1.15 25.81
N ASP A 35 4.62 -2.43 26.20
CA ASP A 35 5.72 -3.06 26.92
C ASP A 35 6.99 -3.04 26.05
N HIS A 36 7.99 -2.28 26.49
CA HIS A 36 9.28 -2.16 25.80
C HIS A 36 10.15 -3.42 25.93
N SER A 37 9.76 -4.41 26.76
CA SER A 37 10.47 -5.69 26.91
C SER A 37 10.26 -6.61 25.70
N THR A 38 9.09 -6.57 25.08
CA THR A 38 8.76 -7.38 23.90
C THR A 38 9.58 -6.93 22.68
N ARG A 39 9.78 -5.60 22.54
CA ARG A 39 10.66 -5.03 21.49
C ARG A 39 12.11 -5.44 21.69
N LYS A 40 12.63 -5.43 22.93
CA LYS A 40 14.00 -5.84 23.25
C LYS A 40 14.23 -7.33 22.98
N SER A 41 13.25 -8.16 23.32
CA SER A 41 13.31 -9.61 23.06
C SER A 41 13.30 -9.92 21.57
N TRP A 42 12.47 -9.22 20.78
CA TRP A 42 12.45 -9.39 19.32
C TRP A 42 13.73 -8.88 18.66
N SER A 43 14.28 -7.73 19.10
CA SER A 43 15.55 -7.22 18.57
C SER A 43 16.73 -8.15 18.89
N SER A 44 16.75 -8.75 20.08
CA SER A 44 17.80 -9.72 20.46
C SER A 44 17.70 -11.04 19.69
N MET A 45 16.51 -11.42 19.21
CA MET A 45 16.30 -12.64 18.43
C MET A 45 16.65 -12.46 16.94
N ILE A 46 16.43 -11.27 16.36
CA ILE A 46 16.70 -11.03 14.93
C ILE A 46 18.10 -10.47 14.69
N PHE A 47 18.60 -9.65 15.60
CA PHE A 47 19.90 -9.00 15.49
C PHE A 47 20.74 -9.47 16.67
N GLY A 48 21.41 -10.61 16.48
CA GLY A 48 22.34 -11.16 17.47
C GLY A 48 23.27 -10.08 18.01
N ALA A 49 23.46 -10.11 19.33
CA ALA A 49 24.21 -9.13 20.10
C ALA A 49 25.57 -8.76 19.48
N SER A 50 25.72 -7.49 19.13
CA SER A 50 27.02 -6.83 19.09
C SER A 50 26.90 -5.44 19.69
N ASN A 51 27.75 -5.24 20.70
CA ASN A 51 27.90 -4.13 21.63
C ASN A 51 27.87 -2.70 21.05
N GLU A 52 27.51 -1.79 21.96
CA GLU A 52 27.95 -0.39 22.08
C GLU A 52 28.22 0.40 20.80
N LEU A 53 27.32 1.33 20.47
CA LEU A 53 27.72 2.60 19.90
C LEU A 53 27.01 3.76 20.62
N THR A 54 27.83 4.61 21.19
CA THR A 54 27.59 5.96 21.72
C THR A 54 26.62 6.76 20.83
N PRO A 55 25.72 7.59 21.38
CA PRO A 55 24.86 8.44 20.56
C PRO A 55 25.71 9.46 19.77
N PRO A 56 25.46 9.66 18.46
CA PRO A 56 26.15 10.71 17.70
C PRO A 56 25.68 12.11 18.15
N PRO A 57 26.56 13.13 18.10
CA PRO A 57 26.20 14.50 18.47
C PRO A 57 25.20 15.10 17.47
N PRO A 58 24.46 16.18 17.84
CA PRO A 58 23.53 16.83 16.94
C PRO A 58 24.31 17.49 15.81
N ALA A 59 24.32 16.85 14.64
CA ALA A 59 24.86 17.45 13.43
C ALA A 59 23.92 18.57 12.98
N SER A 60 24.25 19.79 13.37
CA SER A 60 23.87 21.00 12.67
C SER A 60 24.49 20.94 11.27
N THR A 61 23.79 20.33 10.34
CA THR A 61 24.07 20.46 8.91
C THR A 61 22.79 20.99 8.30
N SER A 62 22.91 22.18 7.72
CA SER A 62 21.90 22.86 6.93
C SER A 62 21.35 21.93 5.84
N ALA A 63 20.35 21.14 6.20
CA ALA A 63 19.47 20.49 5.25
C ALA A 63 18.67 21.62 4.62
N THR A 64 18.98 21.93 3.35
CA THR A 64 18.05 22.56 2.44
C THR A 64 16.66 22.02 2.72
N TYR A 65 15.74 22.90 3.10
CA TYR A 65 14.33 22.62 3.35
C TYR A 65 13.77 21.76 2.22
N HIS A 66 13.82 20.44 2.38
CA HIS A 66 12.88 19.56 1.74
C HIS A 66 11.68 19.65 2.66
N SER A 67 10.70 20.44 2.23
CA SER A 67 9.37 20.45 2.81
C SER A 67 9.02 19.02 3.22
N PRO A 68 8.50 18.79 4.44
CA PRO A 68 8.10 17.45 4.87
C PRO A 68 7.26 16.85 3.75
N PRO A 69 7.51 15.59 3.33
CA PRO A 69 6.85 15.02 2.16
C PRO A 69 5.36 15.28 2.32
N SER A 70 4.82 16.11 1.43
CA SER A 70 3.38 16.33 1.34
C SER A 70 2.76 14.95 1.38
N ARG A 71 1.98 14.63 2.42
CA ARG A 71 1.43 13.29 2.61
C ARG A 71 0.76 12.88 1.32
N LEU A 72 1.37 11.95 0.60
CA LEU A 72 0.84 11.49 -0.68
C LEU A 72 -0.56 10.92 -0.44
N PRO A 73 -1.50 11.13 -1.37
CA PRO A 73 -2.84 10.55 -1.27
C PRO A 73 -2.78 9.04 -1.02
N ASN A 74 -3.63 8.58 -0.10
CA ASN A 74 -3.83 7.15 0.19
C ASN A 74 -5.08 6.58 -0.51
N GLU A 75 -5.75 7.40 -1.32
CA GLU A 75 -6.90 6.98 -2.11
C GLU A 75 -6.48 5.94 -3.15
N ARG A 76 -7.36 4.98 -3.38
CA ARG A 76 -7.15 3.86 -4.31
C ARG A 76 -8.26 3.85 -5.34
N GLU A 77 -7.88 3.54 -6.57
CA GLU A 77 -8.79 3.45 -7.70
C GLU A 77 -9.16 1.99 -7.99
N VAL A 78 -10.44 1.73 -8.25
CA VAL A 78 -10.93 0.41 -8.67
C VAL A 78 -10.80 0.30 -10.20
N SER A 79 -10.12 -0.74 -10.67
CA SER A 79 -9.92 -1.03 -12.09
C SER A 79 -11.20 -1.54 -12.78
N SER A 80 -11.17 -1.63 -14.11
CA SER A 80 -12.20 -2.36 -14.87
C SER A 80 -11.95 -3.87 -14.95
N ILE A 81 -10.84 -4.34 -14.39
CA ILE A 81 -10.32 -5.70 -14.59
C ILE A 81 -10.96 -6.64 -13.54
N PRO A 82 -11.71 -7.67 -13.95
CA PRO A 82 -12.31 -8.62 -13.02
C PRO A 82 -11.26 -9.61 -12.46
N ARG A 83 -11.39 -9.91 -11.17
CA ARG A 83 -10.69 -10.97 -10.44
C ARG A 83 -11.49 -12.27 -10.50
N GLU A 84 -10.87 -13.36 -10.07
CA GLU A 84 -11.52 -14.68 -9.96
C GLU A 84 -12.72 -14.66 -9.01
N ASP A 85 -12.62 -13.92 -7.90
CA ASP A 85 -13.64 -13.79 -6.85
C ASP A 85 -14.88 -12.96 -7.25
N GLY A 86 -14.88 -12.38 -8.46
CA GLY A 86 -15.98 -11.56 -8.98
C GLY A 86 -15.90 -10.09 -8.60
N SER A 87 -14.91 -9.67 -7.81
CA SER A 87 -14.58 -8.25 -7.59
C SER A 87 -13.61 -7.73 -8.65
N ASN A 88 -13.36 -6.43 -8.68
CA ASN A 88 -12.36 -5.86 -9.59
C ASN A 88 -11.00 -5.69 -8.91
N TRP A 89 -9.93 -5.65 -9.71
CA TRP A 89 -8.61 -5.27 -9.21
C TRP A 89 -8.63 -3.83 -8.68
N VAL A 90 -7.85 -3.55 -7.64
CA VAL A 90 -7.74 -2.21 -7.03
C VAL A 90 -6.28 -1.79 -7.13
N TYR A 91 -6.04 -0.65 -7.76
CA TYR A 91 -4.71 -0.11 -7.93
C TYR A 91 -4.14 0.41 -6.61
N PRO A 92 -2.81 0.34 -6.40
CA PRO A 92 -2.17 0.93 -5.23
C PRO A 92 -2.34 2.45 -5.24
N SER A 93 -2.42 3.05 -4.04
CA SER A 93 -2.43 4.51 -3.90
C SER A 93 -1.09 5.14 -4.29
N GLU A 94 -1.06 6.45 -4.50
CA GLU A 94 0.17 7.20 -4.78
C GLU A 94 1.24 6.97 -3.71
N SER A 95 0.86 7.01 -2.43
CA SER A 95 1.76 6.71 -1.32
C SER A 95 2.35 5.30 -1.37
N GLN A 96 1.55 4.31 -1.77
CA GLN A 96 1.98 2.92 -1.86
C GLN A 96 2.88 2.69 -3.06
N PHE A 97 2.58 3.33 -4.19
CA PHE A 97 3.40 3.29 -5.39
C PHE A 97 4.78 3.92 -5.12
N PHE A 98 4.81 5.10 -4.49
CA PHE A 98 6.05 5.76 -4.04
C PHE A 98 6.87 4.85 -3.14
N ASN A 99 6.26 4.29 -2.09
CA ASN A 99 6.95 3.40 -1.15
C ASN A 99 7.48 2.13 -1.84
N ALA A 100 6.74 1.57 -2.80
CA ALA A 100 7.17 0.41 -3.56
C ALA A 100 8.40 0.71 -4.45
N MET A 101 8.45 1.89 -5.06
CA MET A 101 9.63 2.33 -5.83
C MET A 101 10.83 2.65 -4.93
N ALA A 102 10.59 3.30 -3.80
CA ALA A 102 11.64 3.61 -2.82
C ALA A 102 12.33 2.33 -2.31
N ARG A 103 11.55 1.28 -2.00
CA ARG A 103 12.09 -0.04 -1.60
C ARG A 103 12.95 -0.71 -2.68
N LYS A 104 12.77 -0.33 -3.95
CA LYS A 104 13.54 -0.83 -5.09
C LYS A 104 14.70 0.09 -5.47
N ASN A 105 15.00 1.10 -4.65
CA ASN A 105 16.07 2.10 -4.89
C ASN A 105 15.90 2.87 -6.21
N HIS A 106 14.67 3.06 -6.71
CA HIS A 106 14.40 3.83 -7.93
C HIS A 106 14.32 5.36 -7.72
N ASN A 107 14.71 5.87 -6.54
CA ASN A 107 14.71 7.29 -6.16
C ASN A 107 13.47 8.10 -6.63
N PRO A 108 12.24 7.70 -6.25
CA PRO A 108 11.03 8.35 -6.71
C PRO A 108 10.88 9.76 -6.14
N GLN A 109 10.26 10.67 -6.90
CA GLN A 109 9.90 12.01 -6.45
C GLN A 109 8.42 12.08 -6.10
N ALA A 110 8.07 12.66 -4.95
CA ALA A 110 6.67 12.75 -4.51
C ALA A 110 5.81 13.60 -5.46
N THR A 111 6.39 14.65 -6.06
CA THR A 111 5.72 15.53 -7.03
C THR A 111 5.23 14.80 -8.27
N ASP A 112 5.92 13.72 -8.65
CA ASP A 112 5.66 13.02 -9.90
C ASP A 112 4.54 11.99 -9.74
N MET A 113 4.18 11.61 -8.51
CA MET A 113 3.20 10.54 -8.25
C MET A 113 1.82 10.87 -8.83
N LYS A 114 1.42 12.14 -8.76
CA LYS A 114 0.15 12.66 -9.30
C LYS A 114 0.03 12.46 -10.82
N VAL A 115 1.15 12.35 -11.54
CA VAL A 115 1.17 12.15 -12.99
C VAL A 115 1.47 10.70 -13.34
N ILE A 116 2.46 10.11 -12.66
CA ILE A 116 2.97 8.77 -12.96
C ILE A 116 1.91 7.70 -12.65
N VAL A 117 1.25 7.76 -11.50
CA VAL A 117 0.31 6.70 -11.09
C VAL A 117 -0.89 6.59 -12.04
N PRO A 118 -1.59 7.68 -12.40
CA PRO A 118 -2.69 7.60 -13.37
C PRO A 118 -2.25 7.08 -14.74
N ILE A 119 -1.04 7.42 -15.21
CA ILE A 119 -0.51 6.89 -16.48
C ILE A 119 -0.31 5.37 -16.40
N HIS A 120 0.25 4.87 -15.30
CA HIS A 120 0.42 3.42 -15.11
C HIS A 120 -0.92 2.69 -15.08
N ASN A 121 -1.91 3.24 -14.37
CA ASN A 121 -3.27 2.67 -14.34
C ASN A 121 -3.88 2.66 -15.74
N ALA A 122 -3.80 3.78 -16.48
CA ALA A 122 -4.31 3.87 -17.85
C ALA A 122 -3.64 2.88 -18.81
N VAL A 123 -2.33 2.63 -18.67
CA VAL A 123 -1.62 1.60 -19.44
C VAL A 123 -2.16 0.21 -19.13
N ASN A 124 -2.43 -0.10 -17.86
CA ASN A 124 -3.01 -1.39 -17.46
C ASN A 124 -4.43 -1.56 -18.02
N GLU A 125 -5.27 -0.54 -17.93
CA GLU A 125 -6.64 -0.56 -18.49
C GLU A 125 -6.62 -0.76 -20.01
N ARG A 126 -5.71 -0.07 -20.71
CA ARG A 126 -5.55 -0.26 -22.16
C ARG A 126 -5.06 -1.66 -22.50
N ALA A 127 -4.10 -2.19 -21.74
CA ALA A 127 -3.61 -3.55 -21.93
C ALA A 127 -4.75 -4.56 -21.73
N TRP A 128 -5.59 -4.35 -20.72
CA TRP A 128 -6.77 -5.18 -20.49
C TRP A 128 -7.76 -5.12 -21.66
N ALA A 129 -8.04 -3.94 -22.22
CA ALA A 129 -8.88 -3.82 -23.40
C ALA A 129 -8.34 -4.63 -24.59
N HIS A 130 -7.02 -4.63 -24.81
CA HIS A 130 -6.41 -5.46 -25.85
C HIS A 130 -6.52 -6.97 -25.54
N VAL A 131 -6.39 -7.38 -24.28
CA VAL A 131 -6.62 -8.78 -23.88
C VAL A 131 -8.06 -9.19 -24.18
N MET A 132 -9.03 -8.36 -23.82
CA MET A 132 -10.44 -8.61 -24.13
C MET A 132 -10.69 -8.71 -25.65
N MET A 133 -10.05 -7.86 -26.46
CA MET A 133 -10.12 -7.95 -27.93
C MET A 133 -9.50 -9.25 -28.45
N TRP A 134 -8.40 -9.71 -27.87
CA TRP A 134 -7.72 -10.94 -28.26
C TRP A 134 -8.52 -12.20 -27.90
N GLU A 135 -9.14 -12.19 -26.71
CA GLU A 135 -9.95 -13.30 -26.21
C GLU A 135 -11.38 -13.33 -26.80
N ALA A 136 -11.79 -12.27 -27.48
CA ALA A 136 -13.10 -12.21 -28.12
C ALA A 136 -13.28 -13.36 -29.13
N GLY A 137 -14.30 -14.20 -28.90
CA GLY A 137 -14.57 -15.37 -29.72
C GLY A 137 -13.71 -16.61 -29.41
N GLN A 138 -12.79 -16.55 -28.45
CA GLN A 138 -11.98 -17.71 -28.00
C GLN A 138 -12.72 -18.62 -27.01
N GLY A 139 -13.97 -18.30 -26.66
CA GLY A 139 -14.83 -19.14 -25.83
C GLY A 139 -14.82 -18.83 -24.33
N GLY A 140 -14.15 -17.76 -23.90
CA GLY A 140 -14.15 -17.32 -22.49
C GLY A 140 -15.56 -17.06 -21.91
N ASP A 141 -16.52 -16.67 -22.75
CA ASP A 141 -17.90 -16.40 -22.33
C ASP A 141 -18.62 -17.65 -21.81
N LYS A 142 -18.31 -18.84 -22.35
CA LYS A 142 -18.91 -20.11 -21.88
C LYS A 142 -18.45 -20.48 -20.46
N CYS A 143 -17.35 -19.90 -20.00
CA CYS A 143 -16.74 -20.16 -18.71
C CYS A 143 -16.96 -19.02 -17.70
N GLY A 144 -17.95 -18.15 -17.93
CA GLY A 144 -18.25 -17.04 -17.02
C GLY A 144 -17.41 -15.78 -17.26
N GLY A 145 -16.82 -15.65 -18.45
CA GLY A 145 -16.06 -14.48 -18.89
C GLY A 145 -14.57 -14.55 -18.54
N VAL A 146 -13.78 -13.73 -19.23
CA VAL A 146 -12.32 -13.64 -19.02
C VAL A 146 -12.04 -12.89 -17.73
N LYS A 147 -11.18 -13.45 -16.87
CA LYS A 147 -10.77 -12.90 -15.58
C LYS A 147 -9.26 -12.95 -15.43
N LEU A 148 -8.70 -11.98 -14.70
CA LEU A 148 -7.26 -11.92 -14.46
C LEU A 148 -6.90 -12.53 -13.10
N VAL A 149 -6.10 -13.59 -13.12
CA VAL A 149 -5.63 -14.32 -11.92
C VAL A 149 -4.53 -13.55 -11.18
N SER A 150 -3.53 -13.05 -11.91
CA SER A 150 -2.42 -12.31 -11.30
C SER A 150 -1.72 -11.39 -12.30
N PHE A 151 -1.19 -10.29 -11.78
CA PHE A 151 -0.22 -9.47 -12.50
C PHE A 151 1.17 -10.08 -12.38
N LYS A 152 1.81 -10.37 -13.52
CA LYS A 152 3.17 -10.91 -13.55
C LYS A 152 4.09 -10.01 -14.36
N GLY A 153 5.03 -9.37 -13.68
CA GLY A 153 6.14 -8.67 -14.31
C GLY A 153 7.19 -9.66 -14.80
N ARG A 154 7.60 -9.54 -16.07
CA ARG A 154 8.63 -10.36 -16.72
C ARG A 154 9.79 -9.51 -17.26
N PRO A 155 10.48 -8.70 -16.43
CA PRO A 155 11.47 -7.72 -16.89
C PRO A 155 12.71 -8.36 -17.52
N GLN A 156 13.06 -9.59 -17.12
CA GLN A 156 14.23 -10.30 -17.65
C GLN A 156 13.93 -11.15 -18.89
N ASP A 157 12.65 -11.31 -19.25
CA ASP A 157 12.25 -12.13 -20.37
C ASP A 157 12.33 -11.34 -21.68
N ARG A 158 13.40 -11.58 -22.43
CA ARG A 158 13.62 -10.97 -23.73
C ARG A 158 12.64 -11.52 -24.76
N THR A 159 11.99 -10.63 -25.51
CA THR A 159 11.22 -11.03 -26.69
C THR A 159 12.15 -11.59 -27.78
N PRO A 160 11.68 -12.46 -28.69
CA PRO A 160 12.49 -12.94 -29.81
C PRO A 160 13.09 -11.80 -30.64
N LYS A 161 12.34 -10.70 -30.80
CA LYS A 161 12.80 -9.48 -31.44
C LYS A 161 13.96 -8.82 -30.69
N ALA A 162 13.91 -8.77 -29.36
CA ALA A 162 15.01 -8.26 -28.54
C ALA A 162 16.26 -9.14 -28.70
N TRP A 163 16.10 -10.46 -28.69
CA TRP A 163 17.19 -11.41 -28.96
C TRP A 163 17.89 -11.16 -30.30
N ILE A 164 17.11 -11.07 -31.38
CA ILE A 164 17.66 -10.81 -32.73
C ILE A 164 18.43 -9.50 -32.75
N LYS A 165 17.87 -8.42 -32.16
CA LYS A 165 18.56 -7.12 -32.09
C LYS A 165 19.87 -7.19 -31.31
N THR A 166 19.93 -7.96 -30.23
CA THR A 166 21.18 -8.17 -29.49
C THR A 166 22.24 -8.88 -30.34
N ILE A 167 21.85 -9.86 -31.16
CA ILE A 167 22.77 -10.54 -32.10
C ILE A 167 23.36 -9.54 -33.12
N PHE A 168 22.57 -8.57 -33.57
CA PHE A 168 23.02 -7.50 -34.47
C PHE A 168 23.75 -6.33 -33.78
N GLY A 169 24.19 -6.51 -32.53
CA GLY A 169 25.06 -5.55 -31.84
C GLY A 169 24.34 -4.33 -31.23
N TYR A 170 23.00 -4.33 -31.20
CA TYR A 170 22.27 -3.26 -30.50
C TYR A 170 22.41 -3.44 -28.98
N ALA A 171 22.87 -2.39 -28.30
CA ALA A 171 22.98 -2.35 -26.86
C ALA A 171 21.58 -2.44 -26.22
N LEU A 172 21.43 -3.38 -25.28
CA LEU A 172 20.26 -3.43 -24.40
C LEU A 172 20.53 -2.50 -23.22
N PHE A 173 19.77 -1.42 -23.12
CA PHE A 173 19.72 -0.63 -21.89
C PHE A 173 18.96 -1.45 -20.85
N TYR A 174 19.69 -2.01 -19.90
CA TYR A 174 19.13 -2.58 -18.69
C TYR A 174 19.03 -1.48 -17.63
N ALA A 175 17.84 -1.31 -17.07
CA ALA A 175 17.57 -0.52 -15.87
C ALA A 175 17.15 -1.45 -14.73
#